data_AF-A0A7C1DQC0-F1
#
_entry.id   AF-A0A7C1DQC0-F1
#
_cell.length_a   1.000
_cell.length_b   1.000
_cell.length_c   1.000
_cell.angle_alpha   90.00
_cell.angle_beta   90.00
_cell.angle_gamma   90.00
#
_symmetry.space_group_name_H-M   'P 1'
#
loop_
_entity.id
_entity.type
_entity.pdbx_description
1 polymer ?
#
loop_
_entity_poly.entity_id
_entity_poly.type
_entity_poly.pdbx_seq_one_letter_code
_entity_poly.pdbx_strand_id
1 'polypeptide(L)'
;MQISNFDYVSQPGSRQQNDAYGEFNATELYCPHCKQAMPVRQHLLLVLPDGDKYEYRCARCGTSLGDKLDRTGGVYGPALK
;
A
#
# COMPACT_ATOMS: atom_id res chain seq x y z
N MET A 1 -14.24 48.60 17.73
CA MET A 1 -14.69 47.23 18.07
C MET A 1 -15.54 46.76 16.90
N GLN A 2 -15.30 45.67 16.18
CA GLN A 2 -14.24 44.66 16.13
C GLN A 2 -14.14 44.26 14.65
N ILE A 3 -12.92 44.14 14.15
CA ILE A 3 -12.60 43.47 12.89
C ILE A 3 -12.79 41.98 13.20
N SER A 4 -13.85 41.36 12.71
CA SER A 4 -14.05 39.93 12.86
C SER A 4 -13.05 39.21 11.97
N ASN A 5 -12.05 38.63 12.63
CA ASN A 5 -11.02 37.78 12.05
C ASN A 5 -11.67 36.69 11.20
N PHE A 6 -11.34 36.67 9.91
CA PHE A 6 -11.52 35.48 9.08
C PHE A 6 -10.52 34.45 9.60
N ASP A 7 -11.01 33.57 10.46
CA ASP A 7 -10.21 32.51 11.05
C ASP A 7 -9.62 31.64 9.94
N TYR A 8 -8.32 31.79 9.80
CA TYR A 8 -7.46 31.08 8.88
C TYR A 8 -7.66 29.58 9.07
N VAL A 9 -8.33 28.93 8.12
CA VAL A 9 -8.32 27.47 8.00
C VAL A 9 -6.86 27.07 7.84
N SER A 10 -6.25 26.60 8.92
CA SER A 10 -4.94 25.99 8.90
C SER A 10 -5.11 24.65 8.21
N GLN A 11 -5.04 24.63 6.88
CA GLN A 11 -4.85 23.41 6.11
C GLN A 11 -3.54 22.80 6.62
N PRO A 12 -3.54 21.60 7.24
CA PRO A 12 -2.30 20.88 7.44
C PRO A 12 -1.81 20.54 6.03
N GLY A 13 -0.89 21.35 5.52
CA GLY A 13 -0.20 21.10 4.27
C GLY A 13 0.37 19.70 4.35
N SER A 14 -0.18 18.80 3.54
CA SER A 14 0.40 17.50 3.29
C SER A 14 1.81 17.78 2.81
N ARG A 15 2.80 17.53 3.67
CA ARG A 15 4.17 17.29 3.22
C ARG A 15 4.07 16.09 2.29
N GLN A 16 3.86 16.35 1.01
CA GLN A 16 4.21 15.39 -0.03
C GLN A 16 5.72 15.29 0.07
N GLN A 17 6.17 14.41 0.97
CA GLN A 17 7.46 13.78 0.84
C GLN A 17 7.45 13.22 -0.57
N ASN A 18 8.19 13.88 -1.45
CA ASN A 18 8.54 13.33 -2.74
C ASN A 18 9.43 12.13 -2.43
N ASP A 19 8.79 11.01 -2.08
CA ASP A 19 9.43 9.71 -2.13
C ASP A 19 9.75 9.48 -3.60
N ALA A 20 10.96 9.91 -4.00
CA ALA A 20 11.45 9.85 -5.38
C ALA A 20 11.51 8.40 -5.91
N TYR A 21 11.27 7.44 -5.03
CA TYR A 21 11.12 6.03 -5.28
C TYR A 21 9.81 5.62 -4.59
N GLY A 22 8.74 5.40 -5.37
CA GLY A 22 7.47 4.92 -4.82
C GLY A 22 7.60 3.50 -4.23
N GLU A 23 6.48 2.89 -3.89
CA GLU A 23 6.46 1.53 -3.36
C GLU A 23 6.92 0.49 -4.40
N PHE A 24 7.96 -0.26 -4.06
CA PHE A 24 8.45 -1.36 -4.89
C PHE A 24 7.57 -2.59 -4.69
N ASN A 25 6.88 -3.00 -5.75
CA ASN A 25 6.13 -4.25 -5.78
C ASN A 25 6.91 -5.30 -6.57
N ALA A 26 6.82 -6.56 -6.15
CA ALA A 26 7.43 -7.66 -6.90
C ALA A 26 6.70 -7.81 -8.24
N THR A 27 7.40 -7.65 -9.36
CA THR A 27 6.85 -7.85 -10.71
C THR A 27 7.02 -9.29 -11.18
N GLU A 28 8.08 -9.98 -10.72
CA GLU A 28 8.39 -11.36 -11.06
C GLU A 28 8.82 -12.15 -9.81
N LEU A 29 8.33 -13.37 -9.67
CA LEU A 29 8.74 -14.32 -8.63
C LEU A 29 8.90 -15.72 -9.21
N TYR A 30 9.75 -16.52 -8.57
CA TYR A 30 9.88 -17.93 -8.94
C TYR A 30 8.59 -18.69 -8.62
N CYS A 31 8.01 -19.34 -9.63
CA CYS A 31 6.84 -20.17 -9.45
C CYS A 31 7.24 -21.66 -9.37
N PRO A 32 6.93 -22.38 -8.28
CA PRO A 32 7.28 -23.79 -8.14
C PRO A 32 6.53 -24.71 -9.13
N HIS A 33 5.34 -24.30 -9.59
CA HIS A 33 4.58 -25.05 -10.60
C HIS A 33 5.10 -24.82 -12.03
N CYS A 34 5.44 -23.58 -12.38
CA CYS A 34 5.98 -23.24 -13.72
C CYS A 34 7.50 -23.45 -13.82
N LYS A 35 8.17 -23.68 -12.68
CA LYS A 35 9.61 -23.90 -12.51
C LYS A 35 10.50 -22.82 -13.11
N GLN A 36 10.00 -21.58 -13.15
CA GLN A 36 10.71 -20.43 -13.73
C GLN A 36 10.26 -19.13 -13.07
N ALA A 37 11.02 -18.05 -13.28
CA ALA A 37 10.60 -16.70 -12.93
C ALA A 37 9.37 -16.33 -13.77
N MET A 38 8.26 -16.05 -13.08
CA MET A 38 6.98 -15.75 -13.69
C MET A 38 6.50 -14.38 -13.23
N PRO A 39 5.84 -13.63 -14.11
CA PRO A 39 5.19 -12.39 -13.71
C PRO A 39 4.09 -12.67 -12.69
N VAL A 40 3.98 -11.79 -11.70
CA VAL A 40 3.01 -11.93 -10.61
C VAL A 40 1.98 -10.83 -10.62
N ARG A 41 0.79 -11.16 -10.12
CA ARG A 41 -0.29 -10.21 -9.84
C ARG A 41 -0.50 -10.15 -8.34
N GLN A 42 -0.56 -8.93 -7.81
CA GLN A 42 -0.95 -8.70 -6.42
C GLN A 42 -2.47 -8.70 -6.31
N HIS A 43 -3.00 -9.42 -5.33
CA HIS A 43 -4.41 -9.39 -4.97
C HIS A 43 -4.56 -9.02 -3.51
N LEU A 44 -5.39 -8.03 -3.24
CA LEU A 44 -5.74 -7.65 -1.87
C LEU A 44 -6.51 -8.82 -1.23
N LEU A 45 -5.96 -9.36 -0.15
CA LEU A 45 -6.63 -10.37 0.67
C LEU A 45 -7.48 -9.73 1.74
N LEU A 46 -6.92 -8.82 2.52
CA LEU A 46 -7.53 -8.27 3.73
C LEU A 46 -7.09 -6.84 3.97
N VAL A 47 -8.03 -5.97 4.34
CA VAL A 47 -7.75 -4.64 4.88
C VAL A 47 -7.69 -4.76 6.39
N LEU A 48 -6.53 -4.48 6.99
CA LEU A 48 -6.31 -4.51 8.44
C LEU A 48 -6.13 -3.07 8.96
N PRO A 49 -6.30 -2.85 10.29
CA PRO A 49 -6.02 -1.55 10.89
C PRO A 49 -4.56 -1.10 10.69
N ASP A 50 -3.62 -2.05 10.70
CA ASP A 50 -2.18 -1.79 10.56
C ASP A 50 -1.71 -1.71 9.10
N GLY A 51 -2.59 -1.99 8.13
CA GLY A 51 -2.25 -2.03 6.71
C GLY A 51 -3.05 -3.03 5.87
N ASP A 52 -2.77 -3.07 4.58
CA ASP A 52 -3.40 -3.95 3.61
C ASP A 52 -2.57 -5.20 3.36
N LYS A 53 -3.16 -6.38 3.55
CA LYS A 53 -2.52 -7.65 3.23
C LYS A 53 -2.83 -8.04 1.78
N TYR A 54 -1.79 -8.22 0.98
CA TYR A 54 -1.84 -8.69 -0.40
C TYR A 54 -1.23 -10.09 -0.52
N GLU A 55 -1.67 -10.83 -1.53
CA GLU A 55 -1.10 -12.09 -1.98
C GLU A 55 -0.56 -11.93 -3.41
N TYR A 56 0.64 -12.43 -3.66
CA TYR A 56 1.20 -12.57 -4.99
C TYR A 56 0.78 -13.88 -5.62
N ARG A 57 0.15 -13.80 -6.79
CA ARG A 57 -0.22 -14.97 -7.57
C ARG A 57 0.51 -15.00 -8.90
N CYS A 58 0.96 -16.18 -9.31
CA CYS A 58 1.52 -16.40 -10.63
C CYS A 58 0.49 -16.03 -11.70
N ALA A 59 0.83 -15.12 -12.63
CA ALA A 59 -0.10 -14.68 -13.66
C ALA A 59 -0.49 -15.79 -14.65
N ARG A 60 0.29 -16.88 -14.73
CA ARG A 60 0.05 -18.02 -15.62
C ARG A 60 -0.79 -19.12 -14.97
N CYS A 61 -0.37 -19.62 -13.80
CA CYS A 61 -1.01 -20.79 -13.16
C CYS A 61 -1.85 -20.44 -11.92
N GLY A 62 -1.80 -19.20 -11.43
CA GLY A 62 -2.59 -18.75 -10.28
C GLY A 62 -2.07 -19.22 -8.92
N THR A 63 -0.97 -19.98 -8.85
CA THR A 63 -0.35 -20.41 -7.59
C THR A 63 0.02 -19.20 -6.73
N SER A 64 -0.30 -19.28 -5.44
CA SER A 64 0.16 -18.37 -4.39
C SER A 64 1.69 -18.45 -4.24
N LEU A 65 2.38 -17.35 -4.50
CA LEU A 65 3.85 -17.26 -4.43
C LEU A 65 4.33 -16.57 -3.15
N GLY A 66 3.44 -15.90 -2.41
CA GLY A 66 3.74 -15.29 -1.13
C GLY A 66 2.77 -14.15 -0.80
N ASP A 67 2.92 -13.56 0.37
CA ASP A 67 2.08 -12.46 0.86
C ASP A 67 2.93 -11.20 1.12
N LYS A 68 2.34 -10.01 0.93
CA LYS A 68 2.88 -8.69 1.32
C LYS A 68 1.92 -8.06 2.32
N LEU A 69 2.43 -7.42 3.37
CA LEU A 69 1.64 -6.51 4.19
C LEU A 69 2.09 -5.08 3.89
N ASP A 70 1.18 -4.27 3.39
CA ASP A 70 1.40 -2.87 3.05
C ASP A 70 0.86 -1.96 4.14
N ARG A 71 1.76 -1.31 4.89
CA ARG A 71 1.38 -0.46 6.02
C ARG A 71 0.92 0.94 5.59
N THR A 72 1.08 1.30 4.31
CA THR A 72 0.64 2.59 3.78
C THR A 72 -0.86 2.58 3.43
N GLY A 73 -1.40 1.41 3.05
CA GLY A 73 -2.76 1.27 2.51
C GLY A 73 -3.90 1.24 3.54
N GLY A 74 -3.59 1.16 4.84
CA GLY A 74 -4.60 1.03 5.89
C GLY A 74 -5.38 2.34 6.16
N VAL A 75 -6.60 2.45 5.64
CA VAL A 75 -7.54 3.55 5.98
C VAL A 75 -7.98 3.49 7.46
N TYR A 76 -7.81 2.33 8.12
CA TYR A 76 -8.39 2.02 9.42
C TYR A 76 -7.42 2.06 10.61
N GLY A 77 -6.21 2.62 10.46
CA GLY A 77 -5.27 2.78 11.56
C GLY A 77 -5.41 4.13 12.26
N PRO A 78 -6.11 4.25 13.42
CA PRO A 78 -5.96 5.43 14.25
C PRO A 78 -4.51 5.48 14.74
N ALA A 79 -3.89 6.66 14.65
CA ALA A 79 -2.61 6.96 15.26
C ALA A 79 -2.62 6.59 16.75
N LEU A 80 -2.14 5.39 17.08
CA LEU A 80 -1.88 5.01 18.46
C LEU A 80 -0.47 5.50 18.79
N LYS A 81 -0.47 6.39 19.79
CA LYS A 81 0.67 7.13 20.34
C LYS A 81 1.82 6.24 20.79
#